data_AF-A0A1M6S4R3-F1
#
_entry.id   AF-A0A1M6S4R3-F1
#
_cell.length_a   1.000
_cell.length_b   1.000
_cell.length_c   1.000
_cell.angle_alpha   90.00
_cell.angle_beta   90.00
_cell.angle_gamma   90.00
#
_symmetry.space_group_name_H-M   'P 1'
#
loop_
_entity.id
_entity.type
_entity.pdbx_description
1 polymer ?
#
loop_
_entity_poly.entity_id
_entity_poly.type
_entity_poly.pdbx_seq_one_letter_code
_entity_poly.pdbx_strand_id
1 'polypeptide(L)'
;MKKSFQRVIATLNLFQGKQSLTIFLFAAFFALSACDDSSSASDDGGETSTKSSNSNSSGNGAKSSNSSAGKVDCSALLEGNTGWSWDVPKECRFNPDIDYGSMTDERDGNVYRTVKIGDQVWMAENLNYDPGQGGLGEDKYDWSWCYDDKAKNCEVAGRLYTWAAAIDSVKLANDIEKPCVCGFYKECTNIEPVQGICPKGWHLPSRSEWDTLFIVVYGASTAGYELKALSGWNGKGNGDDSFGFTAIPSGIRTFSQRFDQVGHYAYFWSSTDAGGAYYGNSAFGIYLIDYDRSRYEKRFGKDGGYSIRCLKDSE
;
A
#
# COMPACT_ATOMS: atom_id res chain seq x y z
N MET A 1 -3.30 -65.58 -11.82
CA MET A 1 -3.84 -66.81 -11.18
C MET A 1 -3.21 -66.94 -9.80
N LYS A 2 -4.05 -66.93 -8.74
CA LYS A 2 -3.84 -67.43 -7.34
C LYS A 2 -2.53 -67.02 -6.62
N LYS A 3 -2.58 -66.03 -5.70
CA LYS A 3 -2.69 -66.22 -4.22
C LYS A 3 -1.79 -67.35 -3.66
N SER A 4 -0.87 -67.06 -2.73
CA SER A 4 -1.12 -67.01 -1.28
C SER A 4 0.16 -67.13 -0.39
N PHE A 5 0.03 -66.67 0.87
CA PHE A 5 0.69 -67.12 2.13
C PHE A 5 2.00 -66.47 2.66
N GLN A 6 1.80 -65.52 3.59
CA GLN A 6 2.17 -65.51 5.03
C GLN A 6 3.61 -65.66 5.53
N ARG A 7 4.03 -64.71 6.41
CA ARG A 7 4.81 -64.82 7.69
C ARG A 7 5.31 -63.39 8.09
N VAL A 8 5.46 -62.92 9.33
CA VAL A 8 5.16 -63.37 10.71
C VAL A 8 5.53 -62.24 11.72
N ILE A 9 4.90 -62.22 12.92
CA ILE A 9 5.32 -61.60 14.23
C ILE A 9 5.31 -60.05 14.33
N ALA A 10 4.57 -59.30 15.18
CA ALA A 10 3.96 -59.41 16.53
C ALA A 10 4.88 -59.10 17.74
N THR A 11 4.74 -57.91 18.34
CA THR A 11 4.79 -57.61 19.81
C THR A 11 4.44 -56.12 20.05
N LEU A 12 3.29 -55.74 20.62
CA LEU A 12 2.84 -55.75 22.04
C LEU A 12 3.39 -54.59 22.90
N ASN A 13 2.51 -53.63 23.24
CA ASN A 13 2.06 -53.27 24.61
C ASN A 13 1.16 -51.99 24.51
N LEU A 14 -0.17 -52.04 24.73
CA LEU A 14 -0.92 -52.04 26.02
C LEU A 14 -0.60 -50.77 26.85
N PHE A 15 -1.51 -49.83 27.15
CA PHE A 15 -2.81 -49.96 27.84
C PHE A 15 -3.77 -48.75 27.60
N GLN A 16 -5.07 -49.07 27.45
CA GLN A 16 -6.34 -48.43 27.90
C GLN A 16 -6.36 -46.97 28.41
N GLY A 17 -7.39 -46.13 28.20
CA GLY A 17 -8.73 -46.28 27.63
C GLY A 17 -9.62 -45.02 27.89
N LYS A 18 -10.68 -44.90 27.08
CA LYS A 18 -12.04 -44.29 27.26
C LYS A 18 -12.26 -42.86 27.85
N GLN A 19 -13.25 -42.21 27.20
CA GLN A 19 -14.12 -41.05 27.60
C GLN A 19 -13.52 -39.66 27.34
N SER A 20 -14.22 -38.61 26.90
CA SER A 20 -15.66 -38.33 26.73
C SER A 20 -15.81 -37.22 25.67
N LEU A 21 -16.92 -37.24 24.93
CA LEU A 21 -17.33 -36.20 23.99
C LEU A 21 -18.13 -35.14 24.75
N THR A 22 -17.68 -33.88 24.75
CA THR A 22 -18.42 -32.77 25.37
C THR A 22 -18.72 -31.71 24.31
N ILE A 23 -20.01 -31.57 24.00
CA ILE A 23 -20.61 -30.55 23.13
C ILE A 23 -20.88 -29.32 23.99
N PHE A 24 -20.37 -28.15 23.60
CA PHE A 24 -20.81 -26.88 24.19
C PHE A 24 -21.97 -26.30 23.36
N LEU A 25 -23.18 -26.37 23.93
CA LEU A 25 -24.32 -25.54 23.56
C LEU A 25 -24.19 -24.19 24.28
N PHE A 26 -24.15 -23.09 23.54
CA PHE A 26 -24.48 -21.76 24.07
C PHE A 26 -25.90 -21.40 23.65
N ALA A 27 -26.79 -21.32 24.65
CA ALA A 27 -28.17 -20.89 24.49
C ALA A 27 -28.26 -19.36 24.50
N ALA A 28 -29.01 -18.82 23.53
CA ALA A 28 -29.46 -17.45 23.50
C ALA A 28 -30.62 -17.24 24.49
N PHE A 29 -30.61 -16.13 25.21
CA PHE A 29 -31.78 -15.61 25.92
C PHE A 29 -32.15 -14.25 25.36
N PHE A 30 -33.28 -14.20 24.66
CA PHE A 30 -34.09 -13.01 24.44
C PHE A 30 -35.17 -12.98 25.52
N ALA A 31 -35.44 -11.79 26.08
CA ALA A 31 -36.74 -11.47 26.66
C ALA A 31 -37.04 -9.98 26.42
N LEU A 32 -38.10 -9.74 25.65
CA LEU A 32 -38.83 -8.48 25.53
C LEU A 32 -39.90 -8.41 26.63
N SER A 33 -40.21 -7.20 27.13
CA SER A 33 -41.55 -6.56 27.06
C SER A 33 -41.50 -5.20 27.77
N ALA A 34 -41.75 -4.08 27.06
CA ALA A 34 -43.02 -3.34 26.94
C ALA A 34 -43.27 -2.39 28.14
N CYS A 35 -43.11 -1.07 27.95
CA CYS A 35 -44.12 -0.04 27.60
C CYS A 35 -44.98 0.39 28.79
N ASP A 36 -44.92 1.68 29.15
CA ASP A 36 -46.11 2.54 29.05
C ASP A 36 -45.81 4.05 29.16
N ASP A 37 -46.67 4.79 28.47
CA ASP A 37 -46.70 6.22 28.20
C ASP A 37 -47.10 7.09 29.40
N SER A 38 -46.73 8.38 29.38
CA SER A 38 -47.66 9.51 29.16
C SER A 38 -47.21 10.84 29.81
N SER A 39 -47.06 11.83 28.92
CA SER A 39 -47.41 13.26 29.00
C SER A 39 -47.38 14.03 30.33
N SER A 40 -46.74 15.21 30.31
CA SER A 40 -47.46 16.50 30.32
C SER A 40 -46.53 17.68 30.03
N ALA A 41 -47.11 18.66 29.35
CA ALA A 41 -46.50 19.86 28.79
C ALA A 41 -46.59 21.07 29.72
N SER A 42 -45.74 22.07 29.46
CA SER A 42 -46.01 23.53 29.54
C SER A 42 -44.67 24.25 29.28
N ASP A 43 -44.54 24.97 28.16
CA ASP A 43 -44.62 26.45 28.04
C ASP A 43 -43.41 27.17 28.68
N ASP A 44 -42.82 28.23 28.17
CA ASP A 44 -43.04 29.14 27.04
C ASP A 44 -41.75 30.02 26.97
N GLY A 45 -41.56 30.78 25.90
CA GLY A 45 -40.64 31.92 25.90
C GLY A 45 -39.73 31.97 24.69
N GLY A 46 -40.29 32.44 23.57
CA GLY A 46 -39.52 32.80 22.39
C GLY A 46 -38.66 34.04 22.59
N GLU A 47 -37.71 34.25 21.68
CA GLU A 47 -37.63 35.53 20.99
C GLU A 47 -36.92 35.37 19.65
N THR A 48 -37.46 36.11 18.69
CA THR A 48 -37.09 36.11 17.28
C THR A 48 -36.07 37.22 17.07
N SER A 49 -34.99 36.97 16.33
CA SER A 49 -34.44 38.04 15.52
C SER A 49 -33.78 37.54 14.23
N THR A 50 -34.06 38.33 13.21
CA THR A 50 -34.00 38.10 11.78
C THR A 50 -32.64 38.42 11.16
N LYS A 51 -32.37 37.70 10.05
CA LYS A 51 -31.72 38.15 8.79
C LYS A 51 -30.29 38.70 8.88
N SER A 52 -29.38 38.10 8.10
CA SER A 52 -29.09 38.63 6.75
C SER A 52 -28.06 37.76 6.01
N SER A 53 -28.43 37.47 4.77
CA SER A 53 -27.59 36.97 3.69
C SER A 53 -26.57 38.03 3.23
N ASN A 54 -25.38 37.60 2.83
CA ASN A 54 -24.69 38.27 1.71
C ASN A 54 -23.72 37.32 1.01
N SER A 55 -24.06 37.04 -0.24
CA SER A 55 -23.20 36.55 -1.31
C SER A 55 -22.16 37.60 -1.69
N ASN A 56 -20.96 37.18 -2.08
CA ASN A 56 -20.26 37.87 -3.18
C ASN A 56 -19.26 36.94 -3.89
N SER A 57 -19.48 36.78 -5.19
CA SER A 57 -18.55 36.23 -6.16
C SER A 57 -17.41 37.21 -6.45
N SER A 58 -16.21 36.72 -6.75
CA SER A 58 -15.25 37.40 -7.62
C SER A 58 -14.23 36.39 -8.12
N GLY A 59 -14.27 36.09 -9.41
CA GLY A 59 -13.19 35.39 -10.09
C GLY A 59 -12.00 36.31 -10.35
N ASN A 60 -10.80 35.74 -10.41
CA ASN A 60 -9.81 36.12 -11.42
C ASN A 60 -8.58 35.20 -11.39
N GLY A 61 -8.14 34.83 -12.60
CA GLY A 61 -6.72 34.82 -12.93
C GLY A 61 -5.98 33.52 -12.68
N ALA A 62 -5.98 32.65 -13.68
CA ALA A 62 -4.90 31.71 -13.91
C ALA A 62 -3.55 32.44 -13.84
N LYS A 63 -2.68 32.02 -12.92
CA LYS A 63 -1.26 32.31 -12.94
C LYS A 63 -0.52 30.99 -13.09
N SER A 64 -0.21 30.68 -14.34
CA SER A 64 0.95 29.88 -14.72
C SER A 64 2.18 30.52 -14.09
N SER A 65 2.64 30.00 -12.95
CA SER A 65 3.95 30.30 -12.41
C SER A 65 4.93 29.25 -12.90
N ASN A 66 5.52 29.51 -14.05
CA ASN A 66 6.79 28.92 -14.45
C ASN A 66 7.85 29.47 -13.49
N SER A 67 8.00 28.86 -12.31
CA SER A 67 9.08 29.19 -11.40
C SER A 67 10.26 28.28 -11.72
N SER A 68 11.31 28.87 -12.27
CA SER A 68 12.67 28.35 -12.14
C SER A 68 12.98 28.19 -10.65
N ALA A 69 12.64 27.03 -10.09
CA ALA A 69 12.89 26.71 -8.70
C ALA A 69 14.40 26.76 -8.47
N GLY A 70 14.83 27.55 -7.48
CA GLY A 70 16.23 27.55 -7.06
C GLY A 70 16.67 26.11 -6.80
N LYS A 71 17.85 25.74 -7.31
CA LYS A 71 18.42 24.41 -7.14
C LYS A 71 18.41 24.08 -5.64
N VAL A 72 17.72 23.01 -5.26
CA VAL A 72 17.67 22.54 -3.87
C VAL A 72 19.09 22.21 -3.41
N ASP A 73 19.54 22.83 -2.32
CA ASP A 73 20.83 22.55 -1.72
C ASP A 73 20.71 21.33 -0.79
N CYS A 74 20.86 20.15 -1.39
CA CYS A 74 20.76 18.88 -0.66
C CYS A 74 21.94 18.66 0.30
N SER A 75 23.11 19.27 0.06
CA SER A 75 24.25 19.14 0.97
C SER A 75 23.92 19.76 2.32
N ALA A 76 23.42 21.00 2.32
CA ALA A 76 23.02 21.68 3.55
C ALA A 76 21.87 20.98 4.30
N LEU A 77 20.91 20.38 3.58
CA LEU A 77 19.77 19.68 4.18
C LEU A 77 20.11 18.31 4.78
N LEU A 78 21.19 17.69 4.30
CA LEU A 78 21.65 16.37 4.77
C LEU A 78 22.79 16.49 5.79
N GLU A 79 23.37 17.67 5.99
CA GLU A 79 24.38 17.93 7.01
C GLU A 79 23.85 17.61 8.42
N GLY A 80 24.45 16.61 9.07
CA GLY A 80 24.09 16.21 10.44
C GLY A 80 22.78 15.42 10.59
N ASN A 81 21.96 15.29 9.54
CA ASN A 81 20.75 14.48 9.57
C ASN A 81 21.02 13.07 9.03
N THR A 82 21.20 12.11 9.93
CA THR A 82 21.44 10.71 9.56
C THR A 82 20.16 9.87 9.42
N GLY A 83 18.99 10.46 9.71
CA GLY A 83 17.71 9.73 9.77
C GLY A 83 16.60 10.40 8.95
N TRP A 84 15.37 9.94 9.16
CA TRP A 84 14.23 10.46 8.44
C TRP A 84 13.89 11.90 8.86
N SER A 85 13.63 12.76 7.86
CA SER A 85 13.00 14.06 8.05
C SER A 85 12.07 14.38 6.88
N TRP A 86 10.88 14.90 7.20
CA TRP A 86 9.90 15.37 6.23
C TRP A 86 10.27 16.72 5.60
N ASP A 87 11.24 17.44 6.17
CA ASP A 87 11.71 18.72 5.63
C ASP A 87 12.82 18.52 4.58
N VAL A 88 13.33 17.30 4.42
CA VAL A 88 14.25 16.93 3.33
C VAL A 88 13.40 16.45 2.14
N PRO A 89 13.40 17.18 1.02
CA PRO A 89 12.55 16.86 -0.13
C PRO A 89 13.05 15.62 -0.88
N LYS A 90 12.20 15.04 -1.73
CA LYS A 90 12.51 13.80 -2.47
C LYS A 90 13.71 13.94 -3.39
N GLU A 91 13.95 15.13 -3.92
CA GLU A 91 15.06 15.43 -4.84
C GLU A 91 16.42 15.15 -4.20
N CYS A 92 16.52 15.25 -2.87
CA CYS A 92 17.73 14.96 -2.11
C CYS A 92 17.90 13.49 -1.73
N ARG A 93 16.99 12.62 -2.17
CA ARG A 93 17.04 11.17 -1.91
C ARG A 93 17.58 10.38 -3.09
N PHE A 94 17.48 10.93 -4.30
CA PHE A 94 18.00 10.30 -5.52
C PHE A 94 19.52 10.25 -5.52
N ASN A 95 20.06 9.20 -6.14
CA ASN A 95 21.49 9.07 -6.34
C ASN A 95 21.97 10.03 -7.45
N PRO A 96 22.84 11.02 -7.16
CA PRO A 96 23.27 11.99 -8.15
C PRO A 96 24.12 11.39 -9.29
N ASP A 97 24.64 10.18 -9.11
CA ASP A 97 25.48 9.50 -10.10
C ASP A 97 24.65 8.67 -11.11
N ILE A 98 23.33 8.61 -10.95
CA ILE A 98 22.42 7.91 -11.85
C ILE A 98 21.80 8.87 -12.87
N ASP A 99 21.86 8.48 -14.14
CA ASP A 99 21.12 9.16 -15.22
C ASP A 99 19.66 8.67 -15.25
N TYR A 100 18.79 9.47 -14.65
CA TYR A 100 17.36 9.18 -14.57
C TYR A 100 16.62 9.60 -15.84
N GLY A 101 15.76 8.72 -16.34
CA GLY A 101 14.70 9.11 -17.25
C GLY A 101 13.56 9.82 -16.50
N SER A 102 12.55 10.26 -17.25
CA SER A 102 11.32 10.84 -16.67
C SER A 102 10.09 10.40 -17.42
N MET A 103 8.95 10.40 -16.74
CA MET A 103 7.63 10.24 -17.33
C MET A 103 6.65 11.22 -16.68
N THR A 104 5.64 11.66 -17.43
CA THR A 104 4.55 12.52 -16.93
C THR A 104 3.25 11.73 -16.85
N ASP A 105 2.61 11.73 -15.69
CA ASP A 105 1.29 11.14 -15.52
C ASP A 105 0.24 12.13 -16.00
N GLU A 106 -0.32 11.87 -17.17
CA GLU A 106 -1.31 12.76 -17.81
C GLU A 106 -2.59 12.95 -16.97
N ARG A 107 -2.82 12.12 -15.95
CA ARG A 107 -4.02 12.20 -15.10
C ARG A 107 -3.96 13.35 -14.10
N ASP A 108 -2.76 13.72 -13.63
CA ASP A 108 -2.55 14.74 -12.59
C ASP A 108 -1.38 15.70 -12.88
N GLY A 109 -0.60 15.45 -13.93
CA GLY A 109 0.56 16.26 -14.33
C GLY A 109 1.83 15.96 -13.52
N ASN A 110 1.82 14.98 -12.62
CA ASN A 110 3.01 14.61 -11.86
C ASN A 110 4.11 14.06 -12.77
N VAL A 111 5.33 14.54 -12.58
CA VAL A 111 6.52 14.04 -13.29
C VAL A 111 7.28 13.13 -12.34
N TYR A 112 7.48 11.88 -12.76
CA TYR A 112 8.20 10.86 -12.00
C TYR A 112 9.53 10.54 -12.67
N ARG A 113 10.59 10.42 -11.88
CA ARG A 113 11.84 9.84 -12.35
C ARG A 113 11.69 8.36 -12.63
N THR A 114 12.46 7.88 -13.58
CA THR A 114 12.48 6.46 -14.00
C THR A 114 13.91 6.00 -14.17
N VAL A 115 14.13 4.70 -14.01
CA VAL A 115 15.45 4.09 -14.15
C VAL A 115 15.34 2.71 -14.79
N LYS A 116 16.30 2.37 -15.66
CA LYS A 116 16.40 1.03 -16.25
C LYS A 116 17.28 0.16 -15.35
N ILE A 117 16.73 -0.96 -14.86
CA ILE A 117 17.43 -1.94 -14.05
C ILE A 117 17.33 -3.30 -14.74
N GLY A 118 18.44 -3.78 -15.30
CA GLY A 118 18.41 -4.90 -16.23
C GLY A 118 17.57 -4.57 -17.45
N ASP A 119 16.58 -5.41 -17.76
CA ASP A 119 15.65 -5.19 -18.88
C ASP A 119 14.35 -4.45 -18.48
N GLN A 120 14.17 -4.19 -17.18
CA GLN A 120 12.96 -3.54 -16.65
C GLN A 120 13.17 -2.03 -16.48
N VAL A 121 12.15 -1.23 -16.77
CA VAL A 121 12.15 0.22 -16.52
C VAL A 121 11.19 0.54 -15.38
N TRP A 122 11.73 0.93 -14.23
CA TRP A 122 10.98 1.19 -13.01
C TRP A 122 10.78 2.70 -12.79
N MET A 123 9.67 3.09 -12.17
CA MET A 123 9.64 4.37 -11.47
C MET A 123 10.74 4.37 -10.38
N ALA A 124 11.49 5.47 -10.29
CA ALA A 124 12.54 5.70 -9.29
C ALA A 124 12.01 6.40 -8.03
N GLU A 125 10.73 6.75 -7.99
CA GLU A 125 10.04 7.28 -6.81
C GLU A 125 8.67 6.63 -6.65
N ASN A 126 8.05 6.79 -5.47
CA ASN A 126 6.74 6.21 -5.19
C ASN A 126 5.63 6.99 -5.91
N LEU A 127 4.60 6.30 -6.40
CA LEU A 127 3.45 6.94 -7.04
C LEU A 127 2.75 7.91 -6.08
N ASN A 128 2.40 9.11 -6.57
CA ASN A 128 1.71 10.16 -5.81
C ASN A 128 0.36 10.55 -6.43
N TYR A 129 -0.29 9.63 -7.12
CA TYR A 129 -1.59 9.85 -7.76
C TYR A 129 -2.72 9.73 -6.74
N ASP A 130 -3.64 10.69 -6.73
CA ASP A 130 -4.84 10.64 -5.88
C ASP A 130 -6.03 10.02 -6.65
N PRO A 131 -6.41 8.74 -6.39
CA PRO A 131 -7.59 8.13 -7.00
C PRO A 131 -8.92 8.71 -6.52
N GLY A 132 -8.92 9.62 -5.55
CA GLY A 132 -10.13 9.99 -4.82
C GLY A 132 -10.63 8.83 -3.96
N GLN A 133 -11.94 8.65 -3.92
CA GLN A 133 -12.59 7.65 -3.06
C GLN A 133 -12.76 6.30 -3.77
N GLY A 134 -12.54 5.23 -3.03
CA GLY A 134 -12.89 3.87 -3.43
C GLY A 134 -14.35 3.54 -3.15
N GLY A 135 -14.72 2.28 -3.37
CA GLY A 135 -16.08 1.79 -3.16
C GLY A 135 -17.01 2.07 -4.35
N LEU A 136 -18.28 1.66 -4.20
CA LEU A 136 -19.31 1.81 -5.24
C LEU A 136 -20.56 2.44 -4.63
N GLY A 137 -21.24 3.29 -5.39
CA GLY A 137 -22.48 3.92 -4.96
C GLY A 137 -22.30 4.83 -3.74
N GLU A 138 -23.09 4.59 -2.69
CA GLU A 138 -23.07 5.35 -1.44
C GLU A 138 -21.97 4.86 -0.47
N ASP A 139 -21.42 3.67 -0.67
CA ASP A 139 -20.41 3.05 0.19
C ASP A 139 -18.98 3.50 -0.19
N LYS A 140 -18.77 4.82 -0.29
CA LYS A 140 -17.45 5.39 -0.61
C LYS A 140 -16.55 5.45 0.61
N TYR A 141 -15.26 5.22 0.40
CA TYR A 141 -14.26 5.28 1.47
C TYR A 141 -12.90 5.75 0.97
N ASP A 142 -12.11 6.32 1.87
CA ASP A 142 -10.72 6.65 1.60
C ASP A 142 -9.89 5.37 1.58
N TRP A 143 -9.05 5.26 0.56
CA TRP A 143 -8.26 4.06 0.26
C TRP A 143 -6.83 4.38 -0.17
N SER A 144 -6.45 5.65 -0.06
CA SER A 144 -5.08 6.12 -0.19
C SER A 144 -4.85 7.41 0.60
N TRP A 145 -3.64 7.61 1.13
CA TRP A 145 -3.33 8.67 2.07
C TRP A 145 -1.91 9.23 1.88
N CYS A 146 -1.74 10.51 2.22
CA CYS A 146 -0.44 11.04 2.58
C CYS A 146 -0.09 10.60 4.00
N TYR A 147 1.18 10.36 4.29
CA TYR A 147 1.59 10.02 5.65
C TYR A 147 1.17 11.12 6.65
N ASP A 148 0.64 10.74 7.82
CA ASP A 148 0.04 11.64 8.82
C ASP A 148 -1.11 12.52 8.29
N ASP A 149 -1.73 12.16 7.16
CA ASP A 149 -2.75 12.96 6.48
C ASP A 149 -2.26 14.38 6.11
N LYS A 150 -0.94 14.54 5.88
CA LYS A 150 -0.33 15.82 5.52
C LYS A 150 0.05 15.83 4.04
N ALA A 151 -0.57 16.70 3.25
CA ALA A 151 -0.28 16.84 1.81
C ALA A 151 1.23 17.00 1.51
N LYS A 152 1.96 17.77 2.32
CA LYS A 152 3.42 17.94 2.14
C LYS A 152 4.22 16.64 2.23
N ASN A 153 3.71 15.63 2.93
CA ASN A 153 4.39 14.34 3.07
C ASN A 153 4.27 13.49 1.79
N CYS A 154 3.18 13.65 1.03
CA CYS A 154 3.02 13.05 -0.28
C CYS A 154 4.08 13.56 -1.29
N GLU A 155 4.39 14.86 -1.24
CA GLU A 155 5.43 15.46 -2.09
C GLU A 155 6.83 14.86 -1.84
N VAL A 156 7.07 14.29 -0.65
CA VAL A 156 8.36 13.71 -0.26
C VAL A 156 8.42 12.20 -0.50
N ALA A 157 7.35 11.47 -0.19
CA ALA A 157 7.38 10.01 -0.12
C ALA A 157 6.34 9.30 -0.99
N GLY A 158 5.51 10.06 -1.72
CA GLY A 158 4.34 9.56 -2.42
C GLY A 158 3.19 9.21 -1.48
N ARG A 159 2.15 8.59 -2.05
CA ARG A 159 0.96 8.13 -1.34
C ARG A 159 1.11 6.68 -0.87
N LEU A 160 0.38 6.36 0.20
CA LEU A 160 0.14 5.00 0.66
C LEU A 160 -1.23 4.55 0.16
N TYR A 161 -1.34 3.35 -0.37
CA TYR A 161 -2.56 2.82 -1.00
C TYR A 161 -2.96 1.50 -0.35
N THR A 162 -4.25 1.25 -0.21
CA THR A 162 -4.74 -0.11 0.01
C THR A 162 -4.46 -0.99 -1.21
N TRP A 163 -4.50 -2.31 -1.06
CA TRP A 163 -4.32 -3.18 -2.22
C TRP A 163 -5.46 -3.01 -3.23
N ALA A 164 -6.70 -2.78 -2.76
CA ALA A 164 -7.85 -2.50 -3.62
C ALA A 164 -7.63 -1.25 -4.49
N ALA A 165 -7.07 -0.18 -3.91
CA ALA A 165 -6.66 0.99 -4.67
C ALA A 165 -5.52 0.65 -5.65
N ALA A 166 -4.50 -0.10 -5.20
CA ALA A 166 -3.34 -0.46 -6.00
C ALA A 166 -3.71 -1.18 -7.32
N ILE A 167 -4.64 -2.13 -7.27
CA ILE A 167 -5.12 -2.86 -8.45
C ILE A 167 -6.28 -2.16 -9.19
N ASP A 168 -6.71 -0.99 -8.73
CA ASP A 168 -7.90 -0.28 -9.22
C ASP A 168 -9.13 -1.20 -9.23
N SER A 169 -9.51 -1.70 -8.05
CA SER A 169 -10.57 -2.71 -7.93
C SER A 169 -11.96 -2.20 -8.37
N VAL A 170 -12.19 -0.88 -8.33
CA VAL A 170 -13.40 -0.26 -8.85
C VAL A 170 -13.48 -0.40 -10.36
N LYS A 171 -12.38 -0.18 -11.08
CA LYS A 171 -12.33 -0.41 -12.53
C LYS A 171 -12.52 -1.89 -12.86
N LEU A 172 -11.84 -2.80 -12.13
CA LEU A 172 -12.00 -4.25 -12.35
C LEU A 172 -13.43 -4.74 -12.12
N ALA A 173 -14.12 -4.21 -11.11
CA ALA A 173 -15.51 -4.61 -10.82
C ALA A 173 -16.50 -4.12 -11.90
N ASN A 174 -16.19 -3.01 -12.58
CA ASN A 174 -17.02 -2.41 -13.61
C ASN A 174 -16.59 -2.78 -15.05
N ASP A 175 -15.61 -3.67 -15.21
CA ASP A 175 -15.23 -4.19 -16.52
C ASP A 175 -16.42 -4.95 -17.15
N ILE A 176 -16.81 -4.57 -18.35
CA ILE A 176 -18.00 -5.12 -19.03
C ILE A 176 -17.72 -6.54 -19.55
N GLU A 177 -16.48 -6.81 -19.95
CA GLU A 177 -16.10 -8.08 -20.57
C GLU A 177 -15.74 -9.12 -19.50
N LYS A 178 -15.04 -8.70 -18.45
CA LYS A 178 -14.53 -9.58 -17.39
C LYS A 178 -14.61 -8.90 -16.01
N PRO A 179 -15.81 -8.70 -15.46
CA PRO A 179 -15.97 -8.09 -14.15
C PRO A 179 -15.31 -8.96 -13.07
N CYS A 180 -14.52 -8.33 -12.20
CA CYS A 180 -13.82 -9.01 -11.12
C CYS A 180 -13.89 -8.17 -9.83
N VAL A 181 -14.59 -8.68 -8.81
CA VAL A 181 -14.70 -8.01 -7.52
C VAL A 181 -13.52 -8.40 -6.65
N CYS A 182 -12.59 -7.46 -6.46
CA CYS A 182 -11.33 -7.67 -5.75
C CYS A 182 -11.21 -6.76 -4.51
N GLY A 183 -10.39 -7.19 -3.55
CA GLY A 183 -10.05 -6.36 -2.40
C GLY A 183 -10.12 -7.12 -1.08
N PHE A 184 -10.47 -6.41 -0.01
CA PHE A 184 -10.57 -7.00 1.32
C PHE A 184 -11.66 -8.08 1.36
N TYR A 185 -11.35 -9.25 1.92
CA TYR A 185 -12.17 -10.48 1.89
C TYR A 185 -12.57 -11.00 0.50
N LYS A 186 -11.92 -10.52 -0.58
CA LYS A 186 -12.24 -10.89 -1.96
C LYS A 186 -10.99 -11.29 -2.72
N GLU A 187 -10.99 -12.53 -3.20
CA GLU A 187 -9.90 -13.10 -4.00
C GLU A 187 -10.09 -12.78 -5.47
N CYS A 188 -8.99 -12.43 -6.14
CA CYS A 188 -8.96 -12.30 -7.58
C CYS A 188 -7.79 -13.09 -8.15
N THR A 189 -8.10 -13.99 -9.07
CA THR A 189 -7.11 -14.80 -9.77
C THR A 189 -7.10 -14.41 -11.24
N ASN A 190 -5.94 -14.54 -11.89
CA ASN A 190 -5.78 -14.28 -13.34
C ASN A 190 -6.17 -12.84 -13.75
N ILE A 191 -5.79 -11.87 -12.91
CA ILE A 191 -5.92 -10.43 -13.21
C ILE A 191 -4.63 -9.83 -13.75
N GLU A 192 -3.53 -10.60 -13.77
CA GLU A 192 -2.22 -10.14 -14.20
C GLU A 192 -2.02 -10.31 -15.72
N PRO A 193 -1.28 -9.40 -16.39
CA PRO A 193 -0.78 -8.13 -15.83
C PRO A 193 -1.93 -7.16 -15.55
N VAL A 194 -1.81 -6.36 -14.48
CA VAL A 194 -2.81 -5.36 -14.10
C VAL A 194 -2.17 -3.99 -14.12
N GLN A 195 -2.67 -3.10 -15.00
CA GLN A 195 -2.28 -1.69 -14.98
C GLN A 195 -2.46 -1.12 -13.56
N GLY A 196 -3.62 -1.42 -12.98
CA GLY A 196 -4.01 -0.94 -11.65
C GLY A 196 -3.99 0.59 -11.60
N ILE A 197 -3.51 1.12 -10.48
CA ILE A 197 -3.42 2.56 -10.26
C ILE A 197 -2.29 3.24 -11.04
N CYS A 198 -1.41 2.46 -11.69
CA CYS A 198 -0.32 3.02 -12.48
C CYS A 198 -0.82 3.74 -13.74
N PRO A 199 -0.04 4.72 -14.26
CA PRO A 199 -0.39 5.44 -15.48
C PRO A 199 -0.49 4.49 -16.69
N LYS A 200 -1.15 4.92 -17.76
CA LYS A 200 -1.18 4.13 -19.01
C LYS A 200 0.24 3.88 -19.54
N GLY A 201 0.51 2.65 -19.99
CA GLY A 201 1.86 2.22 -20.41
C GLY A 201 2.76 1.76 -19.25
N TRP A 202 2.20 1.71 -18.04
CA TRP A 202 2.83 1.23 -16.83
C TRP A 202 1.85 0.36 -16.06
N HIS A 203 2.35 -0.57 -15.27
CA HIS A 203 1.52 -1.49 -14.49
C HIS A 203 2.04 -1.68 -13.07
N LEU A 204 1.17 -2.24 -12.22
CA LEU A 204 1.52 -2.67 -10.88
C LEU A 204 2.31 -3.99 -10.96
N PRO A 205 3.56 -4.06 -10.50
CA PRO A 205 4.40 -5.22 -10.71
C PRO A 205 3.89 -6.47 -10.00
N SER A 206 3.88 -7.59 -10.72
CA SER A 206 3.64 -8.92 -10.18
C SER A 206 4.80 -9.40 -9.32
N ARG A 207 4.58 -10.46 -8.55
CA ARG A 207 5.61 -11.08 -7.71
C ARG A 207 6.80 -11.56 -8.54
N SER A 208 6.57 -12.10 -9.74
CA SER A 208 7.64 -12.54 -10.63
C SER A 208 8.48 -11.39 -11.20
N GLU A 209 7.86 -10.22 -11.41
CA GLU A 209 8.59 -9.03 -11.88
C GLU A 209 9.48 -8.43 -10.78
N TRP A 210 9.02 -8.47 -9.53
CA TRP A 210 9.87 -8.18 -8.37
C TRP A 210 11.01 -9.18 -8.23
N ASP A 211 10.75 -10.48 -8.38
CA ASP A 211 11.80 -11.51 -8.36
C ASP A 211 12.87 -11.26 -9.45
N THR A 212 12.44 -10.81 -10.64
CA THR A 212 13.33 -10.43 -11.74
C THR A 212 14.25 -9.26 -11.36
N LEU A 213 13.69 -8.19 -10.76
CA LEU A 213 14.50 -7.08 -10.23
C LEU A 213 15.56 -7.57 -9.25
N PHE A 214 15.18 -8.41 -8.28
CA PHE A 214 16.11 -8.89 -7.25
C PHE A 214 17.21 -9.78 -7.79
N ILE A 215 16.97 -10.55 -8.85
CA ILE A 215 18.01 -11.34 -9.52
C ILE A 215 19.08 -10.41 -10.11
N VAL A 216 18.67 -9.28 -10.72
CA VAL A 216 19.59 -8.30 -11.31
C VAL A 216 20.43 -7.59 -10.24
N VAL A 217 19.85 -7.27 -9.08
CA VAL A 217 20.52 -6.52 -8.00
C VAL A 217 21.21 -7.43 -6.97
N TYR A 218 21.91 -8.46 -7.44
CA TYR A 218 22.73 -9.38 -6.63
C TYR A 218 21.96 -10.26 -5.62
N GLY A 219 20.68 -10.52 -5.88
CA GLY A 219 19.87 -11.47 -5.12
C GLY A 219 19.30 -10.92 -3.82
N ALA A 220 18.43 -11.73 -3.20
CA ALA A 220 17.59 -11.28 -2.08
C ALA A 220 18.38 -10.82 -0.85
N SER A 221 19.56 -11.38 -0.57
CA SER A 221 20.38 -11.03 0.61
C SER A 221 21.03 -9.65 0.53
N THR A 222 21.08 -9.05 -0.66
CA THR A 222 21.84 -7.83 -0.94
C THR A 222 20.98 -6.73 -1.52
N ALA A 223 19.88 -7.11 -2.19
CA ALA A 223 18.96 -6.21 -2.88
C ALA A 223 18.50 -5.02 -2.03
N GLY A 224 18.26 -5.20 -0.73
CA GLY A 224 17.87 -4.10 0.13
C GLY A 224 18.93 -3.00 0.19
N TYR A 225 20.20 -3.34 0.34
CA TYR A 225 21.28 -2.36 0.34
C TYR A 225 21.45 -1.66 -1.02
N GLU A 226 21.32 -2.41 -2.12
CA GLU A 226 21.47 -1.87 -3.49
C GLU A 226 20.32 -0.96 -3.92
N LEU A 227 19.12 -1.13 -3.34
CA LEU A 227 17.90 -0.41 -3.75
C LEU A 227 17.50 0.71 -2.77
N LYS A 228 17.93 0.65 -1.50
CA LYS A 228 17.63 1.68 -0.49
C LYS A 228 18.27 3.01 -0.89
N ALA A 229 17.51 4.10 -0.73
CA ALA A 229 18.00 5.46 -0.96
C ALA A 229 19.26 5.77 -0.14
N LEU A 230 20.07 6.70 -0.65
CA LEU A 230 21.32 7.17 -0.02
C LEU A 230 21.12 7.85 1.34
N SER A 231 19.90 8.32 1.63
CA SER A 231 19.58 9.07 2.84
C SER A 231 18.15 8.83 3.36
N GLY A 232 17.97 9.09 4.66
CA GLY A 232 16.69 9.05 5.35
C GLY A 232 16.32 7.73 6.02
N TRP A 233 17.15 6.69 5.90
CA TRP A 233 17.01 5.48 6.70
C TRP A 233 17.67 5.68 8.07
N ASN A 234 16.92 5.41 9.12
CA ASN A 234 17.39 5.51 10.50
C ASN A 234 18.51 4.50 10.80
N GLY A 235 19.20 4.66 11.93
CA GLY A 235 20.13 3.65 12.42
C GLY A 235 21.34 3.37 11.53
N LYS A 236 21.75 4.33 10.68
CA LYS A 236 22.76 4.14 9.61
C LYS A 236 22.34 3.09 8.56
N GLY A 237 21.03 2.94 8.34
CA GLY A 237 20.45 1.96 7.45
C GLY A 237 20.38 2.34 5.98
N ASN A 238 21.01 3.45 5.57
CA ASN A 238 21.00 3.91 4.19
C ASN A 238 21.59 2.85 3.26
N GLY A 239 21.07 2.80 2.02
CA GLY A 239 21.61 1.97 0.97
C GLY A 239 22.65 2.70 0.13
N ASP A 240 23.15 1.99 -0.87
CA ASP A 240 24.06 2.52 -1.90
C ASP A 240 23.29 3.06 -3.12
N ASP A 241 22.01 2.67 -3.26
CA ASP A 241 21.17 3.01 -4.40
C ASP A 241 21.88 2.87 -5.76
N SER A 242 22.70 1.82 -5.91
CA SER A 242 23.60 1.60 -7.05
C SER A 242 22.88 1.51 -8.39
N PHE A 243 21.58 1.24 -8.34
CA PHE A 243 20.70 1.07 -9.49
C PHE A 243 19.66 2.18 -9.62
N GLY A 244 19.70 3.22 -8.77
CA GLY A 244 18.79 4.36 -8.80
C GLY A 244 17.33 4.01 -8.49
N PHE A 245 17.07 2.92 -7.79
CA PHE A 245 15.70 2.59 -7.40
C PHE A 245 15.18 3.56 -6.32
N THR A 246 16.04 4.09 -5.47
CA THR A 246 15.74 5.11 -4.45
C THR A 246 14.57 4.67 -3.55
N ALA A 247 14.65 3.49 -2.93
CA ALA A 247 13.64 3.07 -1.97
C ALA A 247 13.67 3.96 -0.72
N ILE A 248 12.63 4.78 -0.57
CA ILE A 248 12.40 5.71 0.54
C ILE A 248 11.67 4.97 1.67
N PRO A 249 12.12 5.08 2.94
CA PRO A 249 11.47 4.42 4.08
C PRO A 249 10.21 5.19 4.50
N SER A 250 9.19 5.15 3.65
CA SER A 250 7.94 5.91 3.78
C SER A 250 7.00 5.38 4.87
N GLY A 251 7.35 4.29 5.56
CA GLY A 251 6.50 3.68 6.56
C GLY A 251 5.23 3.08 5.95
N ILE A 252 4.17 2.98 6.77
CA ILE A 252 2.91 2.33 6.43
C ILE A 252 1.72 3.07 7.02
N ARG A 253 0.53 2.73 6.53
CA ARG A 253 -0.72 2.91 7.27
C ARG A 253 -1.24 1.54 7.70
N THR A 254 -1.39 1.33 9.00
CA THR A 254 -1.83 0.04 9.56
C THR A 254 -3.33 -0.17 9.35
N PHE A 255 -3.79 -1.42 9.55
CA PHE A 255 -5.23 -1.75 9.61
C PHE A 255 -5.98 -0.93 10.68
N SER A 256 -5.29 -0.58 11.77
CA SER A 256 -5.81 0.27 12.84
C SER A 256 -5.79 1.76 12.50
N GLN A 257 -5.60 2.10 11.22
CA GLN A 257 -5.64 3.45 10.68
C GLN A 257 -4.56 4.38 11.22
N ARG A 258 -3.46 3.82 11.72
CA ARG A 258 -2.32 4.57 12.24
C ARG A 258 -1.20 4.60 11.23
N PHE A 259 -0.49 5.73 11.17
CA PHE A 259 0.78 5.83 10.47
C PHE A 259 1.91 5.35 11.37
N ASP A 260 2.82 4.56 10.82
CA ASP A 260 3.91 3.95 11.58
C ASP A 260 5.14 3.66 10.70
N GLN A 261 6.27 3.35 11.34
CA GLN A 261 7.47 2.77 10.72
C GLN A 261 8.23 3.65 9.71
N VAL A 262 7.89 4.93 9.59
CA VAL A 262 8.65 5.88 8.77
C VAL A 262 10.11 5.96 9.23
N GLY A 263 11.03 6.04 8.26
CA GLY A 263 12.48 6.01 8.50
C GLY A 263 13.07 4.63 8.75
N HIS A 264 12.24 3.62 9.05
CA HIS A 264 12.70 2.26 9.34
C HIS A 264 12.35 1.24 8.25
N TYR A 265 11.25 1.48 7.52
CA TYR A 265 10.76 0.52 6.54
C TYR A 265 10.25 1.19 5.26
N ALA A 266 10.50 0.55 4.12
CA ALA A 266 9.86 0.82 2.85
C ALA A 266 9.02 -0.40 2.45
N TYR A 267 7.73 -0.20 2.18
CA TYR A 267 6.79 -1.27 1.82
C TYR A 267 6.20 -1.00 0.44
N PHE A 268 6.14 -2.04 -0.39
CA PHE A 268 5.61 -1.97 -1.74
C PHE A 268 4.60 -3.08 -2.00
N TRP A 269 3.48 -2.71 -2.63
CA TRP A 269 2.53 -3.71 -3.10
C TRP A 269 3.06 -4.47 -4.32
N SER A 270 2.65 -5.73 -4.41
CA SER A 270 2.60 -6.47 -5.67
C SER A 270 1.14 -6.63 -6.11
N SER A 271 0.91 -6.76 -7.42
CA SER A 271 -0.40 -7.13 -7.98
C SER A 271 -0.82 -8.57 -7.68
N THR A 272 0.11 -9.42 -7.22
CA THR A 272 -0.17 -10.84 -6.98
C THR A 272 -0.97 -11.06 -5.70
N ASP A 273 -2.20 -11.53 -5.86
CA ASP A 273 -3.04 -12.03 -4.77
C ASP A 273 -2.35 -13.24 -4.11
N ALA A 274 -2.30 -13.28 -2.77
CA ALA A 274 -1.62 -14.35 -2.06
C ALA A 274 -2.49 -15.58 -1.82
N GLY A 275 -3.82 -15.46 -1.98
CA GLY A 275 -4.83 -16.50 -1.79
C GLY A 275 -4.84 -17.17 -0.41
N GLY A 276 -5.95 -17.84 -0.08
CA GLY A 276 -5.99 -19.11 0.65
C GLY A 276 -5.53 -19.21 2.11
N ALA A 277 -4.93 -18.18 2.72
CA ALA A 277 -4.48 -18.28 4.13
C ALA A 277 -5.47 -17.67 5.14
N TYR A 278 -6.28 -16.68 4.72
CA TYR A 278 -7.26 -16.00 5.59
C TYR A 278 -8.36 -15.35 4.73
N TYR A 279 -9.29 -16.13 4.16
CA TYR A 279 -10.47 -15.63 3.44
C TYR A 279 -10.19 -14.54 2.39
N GLY A 280 -9.11 -14.66 1.60
CA GLY A 280 -8.77 -13.66 0.57
C GLY A 280 -8.27 -12.31 1.05
N ASN A 281 -7.79 -12.20 2.31
CA ASN A 281 -7.40 -10.94 2.92
C ASN A 281 -5.98 -10.45 2.62
N SER A 282 -5.20 -11.19 1.84
CA SER A 282 -3.79 -10.85 1.68
C SER A 282 -3.31 -10.86 0.25
N ALA A 283 -2.38 -9.96 -0.03
CA ALA A 283 -1.63 -9.91 -1.27
C ALA A 283 -0.14 -9.94 -0.96
N PHE A 284 0.67 -10.35 -1.93
CA PHE A 284 2.11 -10.28 -1.79
C PHE A 284 2.58 -8.83 -1.76
N GLY A 285 3.63 -8.59 -0.98
CA GLY A 285 4.33 -7.33 -1.03
C GLY A 285 5.74 -7.46 -0.50
N ILE A 286 6.52 -6.46 -0.88
CA ILE A 286 7.96 -6.39 -0.67
C ILE A 286 8.20 -5.39 0.45
N TYR A 287 9.18 -5.64 1.30
CA TYR A 287 9.66 -4.62 2.21
C TYR A 287 11.17 -4.67 2.42
N LEU A 288 11.73 -3.48 2.65
CA LEU A 288 13.13 -3.27 3.03
C LEU A 288 13.17 -2.66 4.44
N ILE A 289 14.23 -2.95 5.19
CA ILE A 289 14.40 -2.51 6.58
C ILE A 289 15.74 -1.81 6.78
N ASP A 290 15.83 -0.93 7.76
CA ASP A 290 17.02 -0.13 8.05
C ASP A 290 18.20 -0.98 8.55
N TYR A 291 17.97 -1.98 9.40
CA TYR A 291 19.03 -2.77 10.03
C TYR A 291 19.51 -4.00 9.23
N ASP A 292 18.99 -4.25 8.02
CA ASP A 292 19.43 -5.35 7.15
C ASP A 292 19.66 -4.86 5.72
N ARG A 293 20.46 -5.61 4.97
CA ARG A 293 20.80 -5.41 3.56
C ARG A 293 19.92 -6.23 2.63
N SER A 294 19.11 -7.14 3.16
CA SER A 294 18.24 -8.03 2.40
C SER A 294 16.93 -7.35 1.96
N ARG A 295 16.33 -7.87 0.89
CA ARG A 295 14.91 -7.68 0.60
C ARG A 295 14.09 -8.75 1.33
N TYR A 296 12.89 -8.39 1.73
CA TYR A 296 11.93 -9.33 2.27
C TYR A 296 10.64 -9.32 1.47
N GLU A 297 9.94 -10.44 1.51
CA GLU A 297 8.63 -10.62 0.93
C GLU A 297 7.74 -11.28 1.98
N LYS A 298 6.50 -10.80 2.11
CA LYS A 298 5.47 -11.50 2.88
C LYS A 298 4.10 -11.20 2.30
N ARG A 299 3.10 -11.85 2.89
CA ARG A 299 1.69 -11.56 2.65
C ARG A 299 1.29 -10.40 3.54
N PHE A 300 0.85 -9.28 2.96
CA PHE A 300 0.29 -8.16 3.72
C PHE A 300 -1.24 -8.21 3.72
N GLY A 301 -1.87 -7.68 4.76
CA GLY A 301 -3.32 -7.46 4.78
C GLY A 301 -3.72 -6.40 3.76
N LYS A 302 -4.71 -6.70 2.91
CA LYS A 302 -5.16 -5.85 1.79
C LYS A 302 -5.73 -4.49 2.23
N ASP A 303 -6.03 -4.35 3.52
CA ASP A 303 -6.51 -3.16 4.22
C ASP A 303 -5.39 -2.21 4.69
N GLY A 304 -4.13 -2.66 4.65
CA GLY A 304 -2.97 -1.81 4.92
C GLY A 304 -2.64 -0.83 3.80
N GLY A 305 -2.07 0.32 4.15
CA GLY A 305 -1.56 1.30 3.20
C GLY A 305 -0.06 1.15 2.95
N TYR A 306 0.32 0.81 1.72
CA TYR A 306 1.72 0.69 1.28
C TYR A 306 1.96 1.44 -0.02
N SER A 307 3.23 1.73 -0.33
CA SER A 307 3.61 2.50 -1.51
C SER A 307 3.50 1.68 -2.79
N ILE A 308 3.40 2.37 -3.93
CA ILE A 308 3.38 1.77 -5.26
C ILE A 308 4.64 2.18 -6.03
N ARG A 309 5.24 1.19 -6.72
CA ARG A 309 6.30 1.38 -7.70
C ARG A 309 5.86 0.79 -9.01
N CYS A 310 5.54 1.64 -9.97
CA CYS A 310 5.08 1.17 -11.28
C CYS A 310 6.24 0.69 -12.13
N LEU A 311 5.98 -0.34 -12.92
CA LEU A 311 6.90 -0.91 -13.90
C LEU A 311 6.36 -0.59 -15.30
N LYS A 312 7.24 -0.19 -16.23
CA LYS A 312 6.83 0.13 -17.60
C LYS A 312 6.43 -1.16 -18.32
N ASP A 313 5.38 -1.08 -19.15
CA ASP A 313 4.97 -2.20 -20.00
C ASP A 313 6.10 -2.59 -20.97
N SER A 314 6.28 -3.89 -21.22
CA SER A 314 7.17 -4.37 -22.27
C SER A 314 6.60 -3.99 -23.64
N GLU A 315 7.46 -3.51 -24.54
CA GLU A 315 7.12 -3.30 -25.96
C GLU A 315 6.82 -4.60 -26.71
#